data_AF-A0A8H4UWJ0-F1
#
_entry.id   AF-A0A8H4UWJ0-F1
#
_cell.length_a   1.000
_cell.length_b   1.000
_cell.length_c   1.000
_cell.angle_alpha   90.00
_cell.angle_beta   90.00
_cell.angle_gamma   90.00
#
_symmetry.space_group_name_H-M   'P 1'
#
loop_
_entity.id
_entity.type
_entity.pdbx_description
1 polymer ?
#
loop_
_entity_poly.entity_id
_entity_poly.type
_entity_poly.pdbx_seq_one_letter_code
_entity_poly.pdbx_strand_id
1 'polypeptide(L)'
;MRLYHHARNSGIDELPAILGLTATPATKATEEAVKILEDNLHAICKTPVVQREELLKYSHRPELFVVTYSRHLEDITQTMKCLDVILDLTLADIENDPYVKSLRAKEDDEKSRGLLLKILNSGKTFTRKEILSLAQRALVIHEELGAWAADVFV
;
A
#
# COMPACT_ATOMS: atom_id res chain seq x y z
N MET A 1 38.13 28.23 4.90
CA MET A 1 37.04 27.94 5.87
C MET A 1 37.47 26.74 6.70
N ARG A 2 37.59 26.86 8.03
CA ARG A 2 37.92 25.71 8.90
C ARG A 2 36.61 25.04 9.32
N LEU A 3 36.45 23.76 9.03
CA LEU A 3 35.27 22.98 9.46
C LEU A 3 35.51 22.43 10.88
N TYR A 4 34.45 22.39 11.70
CA TYR A 4 34.51 22.00 13.11
C TYR A 4 35.16 20.63 13.33
N HIS A 5 34.73 19.61 12.58
CA HIS A 5 35.28 18.24 12.70
C HIS A 5 36.76 18.15 12.33
N HIS A 6 37.22 18.89 11.32
CA HIS A 6 38.64 18.91 10.97
C HIS A 6 39.49 19.58 12.05
N ALA A 7 39.00 20.68 12.63
CA ALA A 7 39.68 21.38 13.73
C ALA A 7 39.77 20.49 14.98
N ARG A 8 38.70 19.75 15.30
CA ARG A 8 38.66 18.82 16.43
C ARG A 8 39.59 17.63 16.24
N ASN A 9 39.58 17.02 15.07
CA ASN A 9 40.48 15.89 14.76
C ASN A 9 41.95 16.30 14.73
N SER A 10 42.24 17.60 14.59
CA SER A 10 43.59 18.17 14.64
C SER A 10 44.07 18.43 16.07
N GLY A 11 43.27 18.13 17.11
CA GLY A 11 43.64 18.28 18.52
C GLY A 11 43.53 19.72 19.06
N ILE A 12 42.72 20.57 18.43
CA ILE A 12 42.44 21.91 18.94
C ILE A 12 41.39 21.81 20.06
N ASP A 13 41.79 22.06 21.30
CA ASP A 13 40.92 21.97 22.49
C ASP A 13 39.97 23.17 22.67
N GLU A 14 40.25 24.31 22.03
CA GLU A 14 39.42 25.52 22.12
C GLU A 14 38.38 25.60 20.99
N LEU A 15 37.39 24.71 21.03
CA LEU A 15 36.24 24.74 20.12
C LEU A 15 34.98 25.22 20.85
N PRO A 16 34.09 25.98 20.18
CA PRO A 16 32.83 26.40 20.77
C PRO A 16 31.95 25.20 21.11
N ALA A 17 31.19 25.31 22.20
CA ALA A 17 30.18 24.32 22.56
C ALA A 17 29.02 24.35 21.56
N ILE A 18 28.48 23.17 21.25
CA ILE A 18 27.32 23.00 20.36
C ILE A 18 26.08 22.77 21.23
N LEU A 19 25.05 23.59 21.03
CA LEU A 19 23.74 23.45 21.68
C LEU A 19 22.67 23.18 20.62
N GLY A 20 21.99 22.04 20.73
CA GLY A 20 20.84 21.68 19.92
C GLY A 20 19.55 21.69 20.74
N LEU A 21 18.51 22.33 20.21
CA LEU A 21 17.15 22.27 20.77
C LEU A 21 16.26 21.50 19.81
N THR A 22 15.72 20.36 20.26
CA THR A 22 14.79 19.55 19.47
C THR A 22 13.71 18.97 20.37
N ALA A 23 12.49 18.87 19.85
CA ALA A 23 11.42 18.15 20.52
C ALA A 23 11.62 16.63 20.46
N THR A 24 12.42 16.14 19.51
CA THR A 24 12.70 14.71 19.34
C THR A 24 14.12 14.52 18.80
N PRO A 25 15.01 13.82 19.53
CA PRO A 25 16.41 13.65 19.12
C PRO A 25 16.59 12.72 17.93
N ALA A 26 15.70 11.73 17.73
CA ALA A 26 15.74 10.82 16.59
C ALA A 26 14.34 10.29 16.23
N THR A 27 14.08 10.05 14.95
CA THR A 27 12.80 9.48 14.45
C THR A 27 12.49 8.12 15.06
N LYS A 28 13.53 7.36 15.40
CA LYS A 28 13.48 6.22 16.33
C LYS A 28 14.43 6.55 17.46
N ALA A 29 13.90 6.74 18.67
CA ALA A 29 14.70 7.00 19.86
C ALA A 29 15.39 5.71 20.36
N THR A 30 16.20 5.07 19.50
CA THR A 30 17.07 3.97 19.91
C THR A 30 18.35 4.55 20.51
N GLU A 31 18.98 3.79 21.40
CA GLU A 31 20.23 4.20 22.04
C GLU A 31 21.34 4.45 21.01
N GLU A 32 21.39 3.66 19.93
CA GLU A 32 22.41 3.85 18.88
C GLU A 32 22.20 5.16 18.12
N ALA A 33 20.95 5.52 17.82
CA ALA A 33 20.64 6.74 17.08
C ALA A 33 20.99 7.99 17.89
N VAL A 34 20.72 7.97 19.20
CA VAL A 34 21.12 9.05 20.11
C VAL A 34 22.63 9.14 20.21
N LYS A 35 23.33 8.01 20.36
CA LYS A 35 24.79 8.00 20.46
C LYS A 35 25.47 8.58 19.21
N ILE A 36 25.02 8.20 18.02
CA ILE A 36 25.53 8.76 16.76
C ILE A 36 25.34 10.29 16.73
N LEU A 37 24.19 10.78 17.20
CA LEU A 37 23.92 12.21 17.26
C LEU A 37 24.85 12.94 18.24
N GLU A 38 25.07 12.36 19.43
CA GLU A 38 25.97 12.90 20.44
C GLU A 38 27.43 12.92 19.96
N ASP A 39 27.87 11.86 19.29
CA ASP A 39 29.21 11.74 18.72
C ASP A 39 29.44 12.78 17.60
N ASN A 40 28.45 12.96 16.72
CA ASN A 40 28.50 13.92 15.63
C ASN A 40 28.49 15.38 16.14
N LEU A 41 27.59 15.71 17.08
CA LEU A 41 27.45 17.08 17.57
C LEU A 41 28.39 17.43 18.72
N HIS A 42 29.12 16.44 19.25
CA HIS A 42 29.89 16.59 20.49
C HIS A 42 29.08 17.22 21.63
N ALA A 43 27.82 16.83 21.72
CA ALA A 43 26.86 17.37 22.67
C ALA A 43 26.11 16.20 23.32
N ILE A 44 25.55 16.43 24.51
CA ILE A 44 24.78 15.41 25.22
C ILE A 44 23.30 15.70 25.00
N CYS A 45 22.55 14.69 24.57
CA CYS A 45 21.11 14.74 24.45
C CYS A 45 20.49 14.60 25.84
N LYS A 46 19.94 15.68 26.38
CA LYS A 46 19.24 15.67 27.67
C LYS A 46 17.80 16.11 27.54
N THR A 47 16.91 15.34 28.14
CA THR A 47 15.51 15.74 28.30
C THR A 47 15.38 16.62 29.55
N PRO A 48 14.75 17.81 29.48
CA PRO A 48 14.52 18.64 30.65
C PRO A 48 13.50 17.99 31.58
N VAL A 49 13.91 17.63 32.80
CA VAL A 49 13.05 16.94 33.79
C VAL A 49 12.65 17.84 34.97
N VAL A 50 13.42 18.91 35.24
CA VAL A 50 13.26 19.75 36.45
C VAL A 50 11.88 20.42 36.53
N GLN A 51 11.40 21.00 35.43
CA GLN A 51 10.13 21.73 35.36
C GLN A 51 9.06 20.94 34.59
N ARG A 52 9.06 19.60 34.72
CA ARG A 52 8.16 18.74 33.95
C ARG A 52 6.68 19.04 34.23
N GLU A 53 6.32 19.34 35.47
CA GLU A 53 4.92 19.64 35.85
C GLU A 53 4.41 20.93 35.19
N GLU A 54 5.24 21.97 35.18
CA GLU A 54 4.95 23.23 34.50
C GLU A 54 4.84 23.04 32.98
N LEU A 55 5.76 22.27 32.40
CA LEU A 55 5.73 21.93 30.97
C LEU A 55 4.44 21.17 30.60
N LEU A 56 4.01 20.22 31.42
CA LEU A 56 2.76 19.48 31.19
C LEU A 56 1.52 20.37 31.34
N LYS A 57 1.54 21.37 32.24
CA LYS A 57 0.44 22.32 32.42
C LYS A 57 0.25 23.23 31.20
N TYR A 58 1.34 23.65 30.56
CA TYR A 58 1.31 24.58 29.44
C TYR A 58 1.44 23.92 28.06
N SER A 59 1.55 22.59 28.01
CA SER A 59 1.60 21.82 26.75
C SER A 59 0.27 21.10 26.52
N HIS A 60 -0.33 21.33 25.34
CA HIS A 60 -1.55 20.62 24.95
C HIS A 60 -1.18 19.23 24.42
N ARG A 61 -1.44 18.19 25.23
CA ARG A 61 -1.28 16.80 24.81
C ARG A 61 -2.63 16.25 24.33
N PRO A 62 -2.77 15.91 23.04
CA PRO A 62 -3.99 15.29 22.56
C PRO A 62 -4.16 13.88 23.14
N GLU A 63 -5.41 13.50 23.38
CA GLU A 63 -5.76 12.13 23.75
C GLU A 63 -5.71 11.24 22.51
N LEU A 64 -4.97 10.12 22.61
CA LEU A 64 -4.87 9.14 21.54
C LEU A 64 -5.95 8.07 21.77
N PHE A 65 -6.88 7.98 20.82
CA PHE A 65 -7.91 6.95 20.81
C PHE A 65 -7.75 6.05 19.59
N VAL A 66 -7.86 4.74 19.80
CA VAL A 66 -7.91 3.76 18.72
C VAL A 66 -9.38 3.48 18.43
N VAL A 67 -9.83 3.79 17.22
CA VAL A 67 -11.16 3.44 16.75
C VAL A 67 -11.06 2.15 15.95
N THR A 68 -11.62 1.07 16.49
CA THR A 68 -11.72 -0.22 15.78
C THR A 68 -13.02 -0.28 15.01
N TYR A 69 -12.94 -0.50 13.69
CA TYR A 69 -14.11 -0.71 12.85
C TYR A 69 -14.34 -2.20 12.63
N SER A 70 -15.58 -2.65 12.81
CA SER A 70 -16.02 -3.98 12.39
C SER A 70 -16.12 -4.02 10.87
N ARG A 71 -15.56 -5.05 10.25
CA ARG A 71 -15.79 -5.37 8.83
C ARG A 71 -17.24 -5.88 8.73
N HIS A 72 -18.20 -4.97 8.64
CA HIS A 72 -19.54 -5.33 8.22
C HIS A 72 -19.43 -5.62 6.73
N LEU A 73 -19.22 -6.90 6.38
CA LEU A 73 -19.35 -7.35 5.01
C LEU A 73 -20.82 -7.16 4.66
N GLU A 74 -21.11 -6.07 3.95
CA GLU A 74 -22.39 -5.88 3.30
C GLU A 74 -22.67 -7.08 2.39
N ASP A 75 -23.94 -7.39 2.16
CA ASP A 75 -24.29 -8.48 1.26
C ASP A 75 -23.64 -8.28 -0.12
N ILE A 76 -23.27 -9.39 -0.77
CA ILE A 76 -22.70 -9.37 -2.12
C ILE A 76 -23.66 -8.65 -3.06
N THR A 77 -23.15 -7.70 -3.84
CA THR A 77 -23.96 -6.88 -4.75
C THR A 77 -24.55 -7.72 -5.87
N GLN A 78 -25.59 -7.19 -6.51
CA GLN A 78 -26.19 -7.84 -7.68
C GLN A 78 -25.18 -7.94 -8.84
N THR A 79 -24.32 -6.92 -9.02
CA THR A 79 -23.31 -6.89 -10.08
C THR A 79 -22.28 -8.01 -9.88
N MET A 80 -21.80 -8.19 -8.65
CA MET A 80 -20.87 -9.27 -8.31
C MET A 80 -21.50 -10.65 -8.54
N LYS A 81 -22.77 -10.85 -8.14
CA LYS A 81 -23.51 -12.09 -8.43
C LYS A 81 -23.63 -12.34 -9.93
N CYS A 82 -23.90 -11.31 -10.73
CA CYS A 82 -23.96 -11.42 -12.19
C CYS A 82 -22.58 -11.78 -12.77
N LEU A 83 -21.50 -11.20 -12.26
CA LEU A 83 -20.13 -11.54 -12.69
C LEU A 83 -19.80 -13.00 -12.40
N ASP A 84 -20.15 -13.51 -11.22
CA ASP A 84 -19.96 -14.92 -10.87
C ASP A 84 -20.74 -15.84 -11.82
N VAL A 85 -22.01 -15.53 -12.10
CA VAL A 85 -22.82 -16.31 -13.07
C VAL A 85 -22.20 -16.32 -14.46
N ILE A 86 -21.71 -15.17 -14.95
CA ILE A 86 -21.05 -15.09 -16.27
C ILE A 86 -19.73 -15.87 -16.24
N LEU A 87 -18.96 -15.77 -15.17
CA LEU A 87 -17.72 -16.52 -14.99
C LEU A 87 -17.99 -18.02 -15.04
N ASP A 88 -18.99 -18.50 -14.31
CA ASP A 88 -19.39 -19.91 -14.29
C ASP A 88 -19.81 -20.41 -15.68
N LEU A 89 -20.66 -19.65 -16.38
CA LEU A 89 -21.10 -20.00 -17.74
C LEU A 89 -19.95 -20.05 -18.73
N THR A 90 -19.00 -19.11 -18.61
CA THR A 90 -17.85 -19.04 -19.50
C THR A 90 -16.77 -20.03 -19.14
N LEU A 91 -16.60 -20.44 -17.87
CA LEU A 91 -15.62 -21.44 -17.45
C LEU A 91 -16.10 -22.87 -17.72
N ALA A 92 -17.38 -23.15 -17.49
CA ALA A 92 -17.97 -24.48 -17.67
C ALA A 92 -17.89 -24.95 -19.13
N ASP A 93 -18.11 -24.05 -20.09
CA ASP A 93 -17.97 -24.36 -21.51
C ASP A 93 -17.26 -23.22 -22.25
N ILE A 94 -16.16 -23.55 -22.92
CA ILE A 94 -15.38 -22.58 -23.71
C ILE A 94 -16.13 -22.12 -24.95
N GLU A 95 -17.08 -22.92 -25.43
CA GLU A 95 -17.94 -22.55 -26.56
C GLU A 95 -18.93 -21.44 -26.19
N ASN A 96 -19.17 -21.18 -24.90
CA ASN A 96 -19.96 -20.04 -24.46
C ASN A 96 -19.23 -18.71 -24.57
N ASP A 97 -17.90 -18.72 -24.71
CA ASP A 97 -17.10 -17.50 -24.79
C ASP A 97 -17.42 -16.72 -26.08
N PRO A 98 -17.81 -15.43 -25.99
CA PRO A 98 -18.10 -14.59 -27.16
C PRO A 98 -16.96 -14.54 -28.17
N TYR A 99 -15.70 -14.58 -27.71
CA TYR A 99 -14.54 -14.56 -28.58
C TYR A 99 -14.43 -15.85 -29.39
N VAL A 100 -14.67 -17.00 -28.75
CA VAL A 100 -14.66 -18.32 -29.41
C VAL A 100 -15.79 -18.43 -30.43
N LYS A 101 -17.00 -17.97 -30.07
CA LYS A 101 -18.14 -17.86 -31.00
C LYS A 101 -17.80 -17.01 -32.23
N SER A 102 -17.13 -15.88 -32.02
CA SER A 102 -16.72 -14.99 -33.12
C SER A 102 -15.68 -15.61 -34.05
N LEU A 103 -14.78 -16.46 -33.53
CA LEU A 103 -13.78 -17.17 -34.32
C LEU A 103 -14.40 -18.32 -35.11
N ARG A 104 -15.36 -19.06 -34.52
CA ARG A 104 -16.11 -20.10 -35.25
C ARG A 104 -16.97 -19.54 -36.37
N ALA A 105 -17.53 -18.34 -36.21
CA ALA A 105 -18.31 -17.71 -37.27
C ALA A 105 -17.48 -17.30 -38.51
N LYS A 106 -16.15 -17.27 -38.41
CA LYS A 106 -15.21 -16.86 -39.47
C LYS A 106 -14.51 -18.07 -40.10
N GLU A 107 -15.28 -19.06 -40.57
CA GLU A 107 -14.76 -20.36 -41.04
C GLU A 107 -13.73 -20.28 -42.18
N ASP A 108 -13.73 -19.20 -42.98
CA ASP A 108 -12.89 -19.01 -44.17
C ASP A 108 -11.49 -18.42 -43.91
N ASP A 109 -11.15 -18.01 -42.69
CA ASP A 109 -9.84 -17.42 -42.38
C ASP A 109 -8.89 -18.44 -41.72
N GLU A 110 -7.82 -18.80 -42.44
CA GLU A 110 -6.79 -19.74 -41.98
C GLU A 110 -6.13 -19.28 -40.66
N LYS A 111 -5.97 -17.96 -40.48
CA LYS A 111 -5.45 -17.37 -39.23
C LYS A 111 -6.41 -17.58 -38.06
N SER A 112 -7.71 -17.37 -38.28
CA SER A 112 -8.76 -17.58 -37.27
C SER A 112 -8.84 -19.05 -36.84
N ARG A 113 -8.68 -20.01 -37.76
CA ARG A 113 -8.60 -21.45 -37.43
C ARG A 113 -7.39 -21.80 -36.60
N GLY A 114 -6.21 -21.29 -36.95
CA GLY A 114 -4.99 -21.49 -36.18
C GLY A 114 -5.09 -20.92 -34.76
N LEU A 115 -5.71 -19.74 -34.61
CA LEU A 115 -5.95 -19.12 -33.31
C LEU A 115 -6.97 -19.91 -32.47
N LEU A 116 -8.05 -20.39 -33.08
CA LEU A 116 -9.07 -21.21 -32.42
C LEU A 116 -8.46 -22.49 -31.84
N LEU A 117 -7.63 -23.21 -32.62
CA LEU A 117 -6.93 -24.40 -32.12
C LEU A 117 -6.04 -24.09 -30.92
N LYS A 118 -5.32 -22.95 -30.94
CA LYS A 118 -4.49 -22.51 -29.82
C LYS A 118 -5.32 -22.19 -28.57
N ILE A 119 -6.49 -21.56 -28.74
CA ILE A 119 -7.40 -21.22 -27.64
C ILE A 119 -8.01 -22.48 -27.04
N LEU A 120 -8.50 -23.40 -27.87
CA LEU A 120 -9.07 -24.67 -27.41
C LEU A 120 -8.03 -25.51 -26.65
N ASN A 121 -6.78 -25.55 -27.11
CA ASN A 121 -5.69 -26.24 -26.42
C ASN A 121 -5.28 -25.56 -25.10
N SER A 122 -5.26 -24.23 -25.06
CA SER A 122 -4.82 -23.49 -23.86
C SER A 122 -5.93 -23.26 -22.84
N GLY A 123 -7.20 -23.32 -23.25
CA GLY A 123 -8.37 -23.00 -22.44
C GLY A 123 -8.49 -21.51 -22.07
N LYS A 124 -7.60 -20.65 -22.60
CA LYS A 124 -7.48 -19.25 -22.19
C LYS A 124 -8.01 -18.33 -23.28
N THR A 125 -8.97 -17.50 -22.91
CA THR A 125 -9.54 -16.45 -23.75
C THR A 125 -9.30 -15.09 -23.12
N PHE A 126 -9.33 -14.04 -23.93
CA PHE A 126 -9.31 -12.67 -23.44
C PHE A 126 -10.51 -12.41 -22.53
N THR A 127 -11.72 -12.80 -22.96
CA THR A 127 -12.97 -12.60 -22.21
C THR A 127 -12.91 -13.22 -20.81
N ARG A 128 -12.52 -14.50 -20.69
CA ARG A 128 -12.39 -15.18 -19.39
C ARG A 128 -11.39 -14.48 -18.48
N LYS A 129 -10.25 -14.06 -19.04
CA LYS A 129 -9.20 -13.35 -18.27
C LYS A 129 -9.71 -12.01 -17.73
N GLU A 130 -10.38 -11.22 -18.58
CA GLU A 130 -10.87 -9.90 -18.18
C GLU A 130 -12.03 -10.01 -17.18
N ILE A 131 -12.98 -10.92 -17.39
CA ILE A 131 -14.10 -11.14 -16.45
C ILE A 131 -13.58 -11.62 -15.09
N LEU A 132 -12.62 -12.55 -15.08
CA LEU A 132 -11.99 -13.01 -13.84
C LEU A 132 -11.28 -11.85 -13.12
N SER A 133 -10.52 -11.03 -13.86
CA SER A 133 -9.85 -9.87 -13.26
C SER A 133 -10.85 -8.85 -12.74
N LEU A 134 -11.99 -8.66 -13.41
CA LEU A 134 -13.04 -7.73 -13.00
C LEU A 134 -13.73 -8.21 -11.72
N ALA A 135 -14.10 -9.50 -11.64
CA ALA A 135 -14.67 -10.10 -10.44
C ALA A 135 -13.72 -10.00 -9.23
N GLN A 136 -12.43 -10.26 -9.43
CA GLN A 136 -11.42 -10.09 -8.37
C GLN A 136 -11.30 -8.65 -7.88
N ARG A 137 -11.34 -7.66 -8.79
CA ARG A 137 -11.32 -6.24 -8.43
C ARG A 137 -12.58 -5.84 -7.65
N ALA A 138 -13.75 -6.32 -8.08
CA ALA A 138 -15.00 -6.08 -7.39
C ALA A 138 -14.97 -6.61 -5.95
N LEU A 139 -14.43 -7.82 -5.75
CA LEU A 139 -14.27 -8.40 -4.42
C LEU A 139 -13.36 -7.55 -3.53
N VAL A 140 -12.20 -7.12 -4.04
CA VAL A 140 -11.26 -6.28 -3.27
C VAL A 140 -11.90 -4.93 -2.92
N ILE A 141 -12.59 -4.29 -3.86
CA ILE A 141 -13.25 -3.02 -3.61
C ILE A 141 -14.40 -3.20 -2.59
N HIS A 142 -15.16 -4.29 -2.68
CA HIS A 142 -16.21 -4.61 -1.71
C HIS A 142 -15.65 -4.79 -0.30
N GLU A 143 -14.56 -5.55 -0.13
CA GLU A 143 -13.95 -5.80 1.18
C GLU A 143 -13.35 -4.55 1.84
N GLU A 144 -12.84 -3.62 1.04
CA GLU A 144 -12.13 -2.43 1.53
C GLU A 144 -13.02 -1.18 1.61
N LEU A 145 -13.95 -1.01 0.68
CA LEU A 145 -14.74 0.22 0.49
C LEU A 145 -16.26 -0.01 0.54
N GLY A 146 -16.73 -1.26 0.58
CA GLY A 146 -18.15 -1.61 0.67
C GLY A 146 -18.85 -1.83 -0.68
N ALA A 147 -20.12 -2.23 -0.60
CA ALA A 147 -20.94 -2.65 -1.74
C ALA A 147 -21.18 -1.52 -2.74
N TRP A 148 -21.44 -0.30 -2.25
CA TRP A 148 -21.64 0.87 -3.11
C TRP A 148 -20.42 1.14 -4.02
N ALA A 149 -19.21 1.06 -3.46
CA ALA A 149 -17.99 1.30 -4.22
C ALA A 149 -17.76 0.19 -5.26
N ALA A 150 -18.06 -1.07 -4.89
CA ALA A 150 -17.94 -2.20 -5.80
C ALA A 150 -18.86 -2.05 -7.02
N ASP A 151 -20.10 -1.58 -6.85
CA ASP A 151 -21.03 -1.39 -7.98
C ASP A 151 -20.76 -0.16 -8.84
N VAL A 152 -20.08 0.87 -8.28
CA VAL A 152 -19.83 2.13 -9.01
C VAL A 152 -18.52 2.07 -9.82
N PHE A 153 -17.51 1.38 -9.32
CA PHE A 153 -16.16 1.37 -9.93
C PHE A 153 -15.89 0.16 -10.83
N VAL A 154 -16.79 -0.82 -10.87
CA VAL A 154 -16.70 -2.07 -11.65
C VAL A 154 -17.85 -2.14 -12.63
#